data_AF-A0A1E4TL28-F1
#
_entry.id   AF-A0A1E4TL28-F1
#
_cell.length_a   1.000
_cell.length_b   1.000
_cell.length_c   1.000
_cell.angle_alpha   90.00
_cell.angle_beta   90.00
_cell.angle_gamma   90.00
#
_symmetry.space_group_name_H-M   'P 1'
#
loop_
_entity.id
_entity.type
_entity.pdbx_description
1 polymer ?
#
loop_
_entity_poly.entity_id
_entity_poly.type
_entity_poly.pdbx_seq_one_letter_code
_entity_poly.pdbx_strand_id
1 'polypeptide(L)'
;KERINFASSTCGAKILASNPESKGASSILFENKDSYMLSKCSASSKYVVIELCEDINVDTIVLANYEYFSSMFKTFTVSVAESYSSDPNHYTLLRQFTAQNTRSPQYFALSCPVWGRYIRFEFLSYWGNEYYCPISYIGVYGKTVLDQFRSRNPLSPSPTPSVASPVAAVDSHDAAADPHMQLLDTRTDRAIHPIDTPAAGSAGKSTLADTQGLNNDADEPIHVHMMKRLLSLETNYNLTTEYLEQQSKTLQIAFNNIEKKQREKLTSFLANLNETVRDQLQGLRLEYLQMWQMAFSEISAQNYKTKMDTSVISQELVFQKRLIVLQSMFLVILTGVIMITR
;
A
#
# COMPACT_ATOMS: atom_id res chain seq x y z
N LYS A 1 -15.59 -3.71 5.11
CA LYS A 1 -14.20 -3.28 5.39
C LYS A 1 -13.29 -4.19 4.59
N GLU A 2 -12.53 -3.65 3.64
CA GLU A 2 -11.60 -4.43 2.81
C GLU A 2 -10.50 -5.02 3.71
N ARG A 3 -10.17 -6.31 3.54
CA ARG A 3 -9.13 -6.97 4.34
C ARG A 3 -7.77 -6.60 3.75
N ILE A 4 -6.79 -6.33 4.61
CA ILE A 4 -5.41 -6.03 4.18
C ILE A 4 -4.76 -7.31 3.66
N ASN A 5 -4.17 -7.27 2.47
CA ASN A 5 -3.33 -8.34 1.94
C ASN A 5 -1.90 -8.19 2.49
N PHE A 6 -1.50 -9.09 3.38
CA PHE A 6 -0.18 -9.07 4.01
C PHE A 6 0.94 -9.58 3.11
N ALA A 7 0.60 -10.18 1.97
CA ALA A 7 1.55 -10.54 0.91
C ALA A 7 1.68 -9.43 -0.15
N SER A 8 1.04 -8.26 0.03
CA SER A 8 1.14 -7.17 -0.93
C SER A 8 2.49 -6.45 -0.84
N SER A 9 3.10 -6.15 -1.98
CA SER A 9 4.31 -5.30 -2.04
C SER A 9 4.05 -3.90 -1.48
N THR A 10 2.81 -3.38 -1.61
CA THR A 10 2.41 -2.09 -1.03
C THR A 10 2.34 -2.09 0.49
N CYS A 11 2.14 -3.27 1.10
CA CYS A 11 2.23 -3.45 2.56
C CYS A 11 3.71 -3.58 3.02
N GLY A 12 4.63 -3.86 2.09
CA GLY A 12 6.04 -4.11 2.38
C GLY A 12 6.46 -5.58 2.30
N ALA A 13 5.59 -6.46 1.79
CA ALA A 13 5.92 -7.88 1.58
C ALA A 13 7.00 -8.06 0.49
N LYS A 14 7.79 -9.13 0.59
CA LYS A 14 8.93 -9.40 -0.30
C LYS A 14 9.03 -10.87 -0.69
N ILE A 15 9.55 -11.14 -1.88
CA ILE A 15 9.97 -12.48 -2.26
C ILE A 15 11.36 -12.74 -1.69
N LEU A 16 11.52 -13.81 -0.92
CA LEU A 16 12.82 -14.22 -0.39
C LEU A 16 13.50 -15.26 -1.25
N ALA A 17 12.72 -16.20 -1.79
CA ALA A 17 13.23 -17.27 -2.64
C ALA A 17 12.14 -17.75 -3.59
N SER A 18 12.54 -18.24 -4.75
CA SER A 18 11.67 -18.94 -5.70
C SER A 18 12.46 -20.03 -6.40
N ASN A 19 11.78 -20.95 -7.08
CA ASN A 19 12.47 -21.99 -7.84
C ASN A 19 13.40 -21.38 -8.90
N PRO A 20 14.59 -21.96 -9.15
CA PRO A 20 15.60 -21.37 -10.05
C PRO A 20 15.12 -21.12 -11.48
N GLU A 21 14.15 -21.91 -11.93
CA GLU A 21 13.57 -21.81 -13.28
C GLU A 21 12.44 -20.77 -13.39
N SER A 22 12.11 -20.10 -12.28
CA SER A 22 11.08 -19.06 -12.25
C SER A 22 11.63 -17.71 -12.70
N LYS A 23 10.77 -16.90 -13.33
CA LYS A 23 11.03 -15.51 -13.70
C LYS A 23 9.88 -14.63 -13.23
N GLY A 24 10.17 -13.39 -12.84
CA GLY A 24 9.14 -12.42 -12.44
C GLY A 24 8.43 -12.77 -11.14
N ALA A 25 9.11 -13.39 -10.17
CA ALA A 25 8.51 -13.79 -8.90
C ALA A 25 7.85 -12.63 -8.13
N SER A 26 8.41 -11.43 -8.21
CA SER A 26 7.85 -10.23 -7.57
C SER A 26 6.47 -9.81 -8.11
N SER A 27 6.12 -10.22 -9.33
CA SER A 27 4.85 -9.86 -9.97
C SER A 27 3.63 -10.38 -9.21
N ILE A 28 3.77 -11.45 -8.43
CA ILE A 28 2.64 -12.07 -7.70
C ILE A 28 2.21 -11.27 -6.46
N LEU A 29 3.05 -10.34 -6.00
CA LEU A 29 2.80 -9.51 -4.81
C LEU A 29 1.91 -8.30 -5.10
N PHE A 30 1.50 -8.10 -6.35
CA PHE A 30 0.59 -7.04 -6.75
C PHE A 30 -0.47 -7.61 -7.68
N GLU A 31 -1.72 -7.17 -7.54
CA GLU A 31 -2.78 -7.64 -8.41
C GLU A 31 -2.73 -6.90 -9.76
N ASN A 32 -2.14 -7.55 -10.76
CA ASN A 32 -2.10 -7.06 -12.13
C ASN A 32 -2.32 -8.22 -13.11
N LYS A 33 -3.15 -7.96 -14.12
CA LYS A 33 -3.51 -8.95 -15.16
C LYS A 33 -2.41 -9.15 -16.19
N ASP A 34 -1.53 -8.16 -16.36
CA ASP A 34 -0.49 -8.14 -17.39
C ASP A 34 0.88 -8.63 -16.87
N SER A 35 1.02 -8.86 -15.56
CA SER A 35 2.25 -9.32 -14.93
C SER A 35 2.04 -10.61 -14.15
N TYR A 36 2.96 -11.54 -14.28
CA TYR A 36 2.91 -12.83 -13.60
C TYR A 36 4.30 -13.38 -13.33
N MET A 37 4.39 -14.28 -12.35
CA MET A 37 5.54 -15.16 -12.20
C MET A 37 5.41 -16.31 -13.16
N LEU A 38 6.43 -16.55 -13.98
CA LEU A 38 6.48 -17.65 -14.91
C LEU A 38 7.34 -18.78 -14.33
N SER A 39 6.82 -20.00 -14.30
CA SER A 39 7.58 -21.20 -13.91
C SER A 39 7.38 -22.32 -14.92
N LYS A 40 8.40 -23.14 -15.19
CA LYS A 40 8.20 -24.35 -15.98
C LYS A 40 7.34 -25.34 -15.21
N CYS A 41 6.30 -25.88 -15.85
CA CYS A 41 5.39 -26.82 -15.18
C CYS A 41 6.09 -28.13 -14.79
N SER A 42 6.99 -28.61 -15.65
CA SER A 42 7.73 -29.86 -15.48
C SER A 42 8.94 -29.76 -14.56
N ALA A 43 9.24 -28.58 -13.99
CA ALA A 43 10.35 -28.42 -13.05
C ALA A 43 10.19 -29.34 -11.83
N SER A 44 11.30 -29.92 -11.36
CA SER A 44 11.31 -30.87 -10.24
C SER A 44 10.95 -30.21 -8.91
N SER A 45 11.31 -28.95 -8.73
CA SER A 45 10.96 -28.14 -7.55
C SER A 45 10.33 -26.83 -8.00
N LYS A 46 9.12 -26.55 -7.49
CA LYS A 46 8.34 -25.37 -7.81
C LYS A 46 7.85 -24.75 -6.52
N TYR A 47 8.45 -23.64 -6.13
CA TYR A 47 8.13 -23.01 -4.86
C TYR A 47 8.36 -21.51 -4.91
N VAL A 48 7.71 -20.82 -3.99
CA VAL A 48 7.97 -19.42 -3.69
C VAL A 48 7.85 -19.19 -2.19
N VAL A 49 8.78 -18.43 -1.63
CA VAL A 49 8.80 -18.02 -0.23
C VAL A 49 8.59 -16.51 -0.17
N ILE A 50 7.57 -16.11 0.57
CA ILE A 50 7.16 -14.71 0.73
C ILE A 50 7.36 -14.32 2.20
N GLU A 51 8.06 -13.22 2.43
CA GLU A 51 8.02 -12.49 3.70
C GLU A 51 6.80 -11.59 3.69
N LEU A 52 5.88 -11.83 4.62
CA LEU A 52 4.72 -10.98 4.87
C LEU A 52 5.16 -9.67 5.53
N CYS A 53 4.36 -8.61 5.34
CA CYS A 53 4.69 -7.31 5.93
C CYS A 53 4.61 -7.27 7.47
N GLU A 54 3.83 -8.17 8.08
CA GLU A 54 3.67 -8.29 9.53
C GLU A 54 3.49 -9.76 9.95
N ASP A 55 3.72 -10.04 11.23
CA ASP A 55 3.39 -11.31 11.86
C ASP A 55 1.87 -11.43 12.01
N ILE A 56 1.29 -12.42 11.33
CA ILE A 56 -0.17 -12.60 11.32
C ILE A 56 -0.58 -14.03 11.64
N ASN A 57 -1.78 -14.14 12.19
CA ASN A 57 -2.50 -15.41 12.27
C ASN A 57 -3.23 -15.65 10.94
N VAL A 58 -2.65 -16.46 10.06
CA VAL A 58 -3.11 -16.64 8.67
C VAL A 58 -4.41 -17.44 8.63
N ASP A 59 -5.45 -16.90 8.00
CA ASP A 59 -6.76 -17.58 7.90
C ASP A 59 -7.24 -17.83 6.46
N THR A 60 -6.78 -17.03 5.49
CA THR A 60 -7.25 -17.11 4.11
C THR A 60 -6.11 -16.85 3.16
N ILE A 61 -6.01 -17.69 2.15
CA ILE A 61 -5.03 -17.59 1.08
C ILE A 61 -5.79 -17.40 -0.23
N VAL A 62 -5.26 -16.56 -1.11
CA VAL A 62 -5.80 -16.32 -2.44
C VAL A 62 -4.72 -16.65 -3.47
N LEU A 63 -5.10 -17.40 -4.49
CA LEU A 63 -4.25 -17.71 -5.63
C LEU A 63 -5.02 -17.38 -6.91
N ALA A 64 -4.39 -16.67 -7.83
CA ALA A 64 -4.98 -16.39 -9.14
C ALA A 64 -3.97 -16.59 -10.27
N ASN A 65 -4.47 -17.08 -11.39
CA ASN A 65 -3.78 -17.07 -12.68
C ASN A 65 -4.77 -16.53 -13.72
N TYR A 66 -4.42 -15.40 -14.34
CA TYR A 66 -5.24 -14.72 -15.37
C TYR A 66 -4.82 -15.08 -16.80
N GLU A 67 -3.72 -15.82 -16.98
CA GLU A 67 -3.20 -16.17 -18.29
C GLU A 67 -4.03 -17.28 -18.93
N TYR A 68 -4.65 -16.98 -20.08
CA TYR A 68 -5.60 -17.87 -20.75
C TYR A 68 -4.92 -19.08 -21.39
N PHE A 69 -3.75 -18.88 -21.99
CA PHE A 69 -3.05 -19.89 -22.79
C PHE A 69 -1.92 -20.55 -21.99
N SER A 70 -2.20 -20.94 -20.75
CA SER A 70 -1.22 -21.55 -19.85
C SER A 70 -1.79 -22.70 -19.04
N SER A 71 -0.90 -23.59 -18.61
CA SER A 71 -1.22 -24.58 -17.59
C SER A 71 -1.45 -23.90 -16.23
N MET A 72 -2.24 -24.52 -15.37
CA MET A 72 -2.55 -23.99 -14.03
C MET A 72 -2.03 -24.92 -12.95
N PHE A 73 -1.49 -24.38 -11.86
CA PHE A 73 -1.22 -25.22 -10.70
C PHE A 73 -2.51 -25.83 -10.14
N LYS A 74 -2.42 -27.13 -9.84
CA LYS A 74 -3.53 -27.95 -9.35
C LYS A 74 -3.38 -28.18 -7.87
N THR A 75 -2.38 -28.95 -7.46
CA THR A 75 -2.18 -29.27 -6.04
C THR A 75 -0.98 -28.49 -5.52
N PHE A 76 -1.15 -27.80 -4.40
CA PHE A 76 -0.07 -27.07 -3.76
C PHE A 76 -0.16 -27.20 -2.24
N THR A 77 0.97 -27.17 -1.58
CA THR A 77 1.10 -27.13 -0.12
C THR A 77 1.48 -25.72 0.32
N VAL A 78 0.98 -25.35 1.48
CA VAL A 78 1.32 -24.08 2.12
C VAL A 78 1.86 -24.36 3.50
N SER A 79 3.01 -23.79 3.82
CA SER A 79 3.65 -23.89 5.12
C SER A 79 4.08 -22.51 5.60
N VAL A 80 4.20 -22.34 6.92
CA VAL A 80 4.53 -21.07 7.57
C VAL A 80 5.64 -21.22 8.58
N ALA A 81 6.38 -20.13 8.81
CA ALA A 81 7.40 -20.03 9.85
C ALA A 81 7.41 -18.63 10.48
N GLU A 82 7.86 -18.56 11.73
CA GLU A 82 8.10 -17.29 12.45
C GLU A 82 9.43 -16.65 12.06
N SER A 83 10.44 -17.47 11.72
CA SER A 83 11.75 -17.02 11.26
C SER A 83 12.07 -17.60 9.88
N TYR A 84 12.80 -16.83 9.06
CA TYR A 84 13.26 -17.31 7.78
C TYR A 84 14.33 -18.39 7.94
N SER A 85 14.19 -19.47 7.18
CA SER A 85 15.20 -20.51 7.01
C SER A 85 15.19 -20.98 5.57
N SER A 86 16.35 -21.39 5.06
CA SER A 86 16.47 -22.04 3.76
C SER A 86 16.09 -23.52 3.80
N ASP A 87 16.04 -24.13 4.99
CA ASP A 87 15.59 -25.52 5.18
C ASP A 87 14.06 -25.60 5.08
N PRO A 88 13.48 -26.36 4.11
CA PRO A 88 12.05 -26.56 4.01
C PRO A 88 11.41 -27.18 5.27
N ASN A 89 12.16 -27.98 6.04
CA ASN A 89 11.64 -28.65 7.23
C ASN A 89 11.42 -27.71 8.42
N HIS A 90 11.97 -26.50 8.38
CA HIS A 90 11.74 -25.46 9.38
C HIS A 90 10.31 -24.89 9.31
N TYR A 91 9.64 -25.04 8.16
CA TYR A 91 8.30 -24.52 7.96
C TYR A 91 7.26 -25.51 8.45
N THR A 92 6.33 -25.02 9.27
CA THR A 92 5.19 -25.80 9.73
C THR A 92 4.15 -25.89 8.62
N LEU A 93 3.80 -27.12 8.20
CA LEU A 93 2.77 -27.34 7.19
C LEU A 93 1.41 -26.88 7.70
N LEU A 94 0.78 -25.94 6.98
CA LEU A 94 -0.60 -25.55 7.23
C LEU A 94 -1.56 -26.57 6.64
N ARG A 95 -1.51 -26.71 5.31
CA ARG A 95 -2.42 -27.57 4.55
C ARG A 95 -1.95 -27.78 3.11
N GLN A 96 -2.46 -28.84 2.51
CA GLN A 96 -2.49 -29.03 1.06
C GLN A 96 -3.84 -28.60 0.48
N PHE A 97 -3.81 -27.87 -0.62
CA PHE A 97 -4.99 -27.40 -1.35
C PHE A 97 -5.00 -27.94 -2.78
N THR A 98 -6.20 -28.01 -3.35
CA THR A 98 -6.42 -28.32 -4.76
C THR A 98 -7.14 -27.15 -5.41
N ALA A 99 -6.43 -26.41 -6.26
CA ALA A 99 -6.96 -25.35 -7.10
C ALA A 99 -7.72 -25.91 -8.30
N GLN A 100 -8.79 -25.20 -8.65
CA GLN A 100 -9.58 -25.42 -9.85
C GLN A 100 -8.88 -24.84 -11.08
N ASN A 101 -9.21 -25.36 -12.26
CA ASN A 101 -8.72 -24.83 -13.52
C ASN A 101 -9.60 -23.63 -13.97
N THR A 102 -9.53 -22.51 -13.25
CA THR A 102 -10.30 -21.29 -13.54
C THR A 102 -9.42 -20.05 -13.59
N ARG A 103 -9.70 -19.11 -14.51
CA ARG A 103 -8.96 -17.84 -14.67
C ARG A 103 -9.43 -16.73 -13.74
N SER A 104 -9.92 -17.10 -12.56
CA SER A 104 -10.47 -16.21 -11.55
C SER A 104 -9.72 -16.40 -10.24
N PRO A 105 -9.71 -15.40 -9.34
CA PRO A 105 -9.14 -15.56 -8.01
C PRO A 105 -9.85 -16.68 -7.24
N GLN A 106 -9.06 -17.56 -6.63
CA GLN A 106 -9.55 -18.65 -5.81
C GLN A 106 -9.16 -18.42 -4.35
N TYR A 107 -10.13 -18.63 -3.46
CA TYR A 107 -10.00 -18.37 -2.02
C TYR A 107 -9.94 -19.69 -1.26
N PHE A 108 -8.94 -19.83 -0.40
CA PHE A 108 -8.66 -21.02 0.38
C PHE A 108 -8.69 -20.66 1.87
N ALA A 109 -9.76 -21.04 2.55
CA ALA A 109 -9.91 -20.83 3.99
C ALA A 109 -9.21 -21.93 4.79
N LEU A 110 -8.52 -21.52 5.85
CA LEU A 110 -7.87 -22.39 6.82
C LEU A 110 -8.78 -22.61 8.02
N SER A 111 -8.98 -23.88 8.41
CA SER A 111 -9.75 -24.23 9.61
C SER A 111 -8.98 -23.98 10.90
N CYS A 112 -7.64 -24.08 10.85
CA CYS A 112 -6.73 -23.86 11.97
C CYS A 112 -5.72 -22.78 11.59
N PRO A 113 -6.00 -21.50 11.89
CA PRO A 113 -5.05 -20.42 11.68
C PRO A 113 -3.79 -20.62 12.52
N VAL A 114 -2.63 -20.35 11.93
CA VAL A 114 -1.32 -20.42 12.58
C VAL A 114 -0.59 -19.10 12.39
N TRP A 115 0.20 -18.73 13.39
CA TRP A 115 1.05 -17.55 13.33
C TRP A 115 2.25 -17.77 12.41
N GLY A 116 2.57 -16.76 11.62
CA GLY A 116 3.78 -16.77 10.80
C GLY A 116 4.00 -15.46 10.08
N ARG A 117 5.27 -15.21 9.78
CA ARG A 117 5.73 -14.09 8.94
C ARG A 117 6.17 -14.55 7.57
N TYR A 118 6.70 -15.76 7.51
CA TYR A 118 7.24 -16.35 6.29
C TYR A 118 6.30 -17.43 5.83
N ILE A 119 5.83 -17.31 4.60
CA ILE A 119 4.92 -18.28 4.00
C ILE A 119 5.56 -18.89 2.77
N ARG A 120 5.56 -20.21 2.70
CA ARG A 120 6.12 -20.99 1.59
C ARG A 120 4.98 -21.68 0.87
N PHE A 121 4.92 -21.45 -0.43
CA PHE A 121 4.05 -22.16 -1.36
C PHE A 121 4.88 -23.17 -2.14
N GLU A 122 4.44 -24.41 -2.18
CA GLU A 122 5.10 -25.47 -2.95
C GLU A 122 4.07 -26.17 -3.86
N PHE A 123 4.35 -26.16 -5.16
CA PHE A 123 3.42 -26.59 -6.19
C PHE A 123 3.76 -28.01 -6.64
N LEU A 124 2.86 -28.95 -6.36
CA LEU A 124 3.07 -30.38 -6.56
C LEU A 124 2.64 -30.83 -7.95
N SER A 125 1.49 -30.38 -8.43
CA SER A 125 0.91 -30.78 -9.71
C SER A 125 0.23 -29.62 -10.44
N TYR A 126 -0.08 -29.81 -11.71
CA TYR A 126 -0.72 -28.83 -12.58
C TYR A 126 -1.75 -29.46 -13.51
N TRP A 127 -2.60 -28.61 -14.09
CA TRP A 127 -3.57 -28.87 -15.14
C TRP A 127 -3.00 -28.44 -16.48
N GLY A 128 -3.41 -29.12 -17.56
CA GLY A 128 -2.97 -28.79 -18.91
C GLY A 128 -1.65 -29.46 -19.28
N ASN A 129 -1.17 -29.14 -20.49
CA ASN A 129 0.04 -29.72 -21.09
C ASN A 129 0.97 -28.62 -21.66
N GLU A 130 0.77 -27.38 -21.25
CA GLU A 130 1.59 -26.25 -21.66
C GLU A 130 2.95 -26.27 -20.93
N TYR A 131 3.94 -25.61 -21.52
CA TYR A 131 5.30 -25.60 -20.99
C TYR A 131 5.43 -24.79 -19.68
N TYR A 132 4.64 -23.72 -19.55
CA TYR A 132 4.69 -22.80 -18.42
C TYR A 132 3.41 -22.77 -17.60
N CYS A 133 3.61 -22.63 -16.29
CA CYS A 133 2.60 -22.52 -15.26
C CYS A 133 2.79 -21.17 -14.56
N PRO A 134 2.09 -20.12 -15.03
CA PRO A 134 2.18 -18.80 -14.43
C PRO A 134 1.33 -18.70 -13.17
N ILE A 135 1.72 -17.76 -12.30
CA ILE A 135 0.92 -17.27 -11.19
C ILE A 135 0.83 -15.77 -11.33
N SER A 136 -0.37 -15.22 -11.39
CA SER A 136 -0.59 -13.79 -11.56
C SER A 136 -0.66 -13.06 -10.22
N TYR A 137 -1.21 -13.71 -9.19
CA TYR A 137 -1.44 -13.06 -7.91
C TYR A 137 -1.47 -14.06 -6.74
N ILE A 138 -0.87 -13.66 -5.62
CA ILE A 138 -1.01 -14.33 -4.32
C ILE A 138 -1.48 -13.30 -3.28
N GLY A 139 -2.55 -13.63 -2.58
CA GLY A 139 -3.05 -12.89 -1.43
C GLY A 139 -2.95 -13.71 -0.16
N VAL A 140 -2.54 -13.09 0.95
CA VAL A 140 -2.50 -13.73 2.26
C VAL A 140 -3.18 -12.81 3.26
N TYR A 141 -4.21 -13.33 3.92
CA TYR A 141 -5.04 -12.59 4.84
C TYR A 141 -5.08 -13.28 6.20
N GLY A 142 -5.16 -12.47 7.24
CA GLY A 142 -5.18 -12.95 8.62
C GLY A 142 -5.58 -11.84 9.58
N LYS A 143 -5.17 -12.02 10.84
CA LYS A 143 -5.32 -11.02 11.91
C LYS A 143 -3.98 -10.79 12.59
N THR A 144 -3.63 -9.53 12.80
CA THR A 144 -2.49 -9.15 13.63
C THR A 144 -2.80 -9.35 15.12
N VAL A 145 -1.78 -9.29 15.97
CA VAL A 145 -1.95 -9.32 17.43
C VAL A 145 -2.89 -8.19 17.88
N LEU A 146 -2.72 -7.01 17.30
CA LEU A 146 -3.54 -5.84 17.59
C LEU A 146 -5.00 -6.04 17.17
N ASP A 147 -5.25 -6.65 16.01
CA ASP A 147 -6.60 -6.94 15.53
C ASP A 147 -7.32 -7.95 16.43
N GLN A 148 -6.60 -8.96 16.94
CA GLN A 148 -7.16 -9.92 17.89
C GLN A 148 -7.52 -9.25 19.22
N PHE A 149 -6.65 -8.37 19.72
CA PHE A 149 -6.91 -7.62 20.95
C PHE A 149 -8.14 -6.70 20.79
N ARG A 150 -8.21 -5.94 19.70
CA ARG A 150 -9.37 -5.07 19.38
C ARG A 150 -10.66 -5.87 19.23
N SER A 151 -10.60 -7.06 18.62
CA SER A 151 -11.77 -7.93 18.47
C SER A 151 -12.27 -8.50 19.80
N ARG A 152 -11.36 -8.73 20.77
CA ARG A 152 -11.75 -9.15 22.13
C ARG A 152 -12.28 -8.01 23.00
N ASN A 153 -11.78 -6.78 22.79
CA ASN A 153 -12.14 -5.61 23.57
C ASN A 153 -12.82 -4.53 22.70
N PRO A 154 -14.06 -4.75 22.25
CA PRO A 154 -14.77 -3.81 21.36
C PRO A 154 -15.09 -2.44 22.00
N LEU A 155 -14.83 -2.24 23.30
CA LEU A 155 -15.01 -0.96 24.00
C LEU A 155 -13.83 0.01 23.86
N SER A 156 -12.72 -0.35 23.22
CA SER A 156 -11.67 0.64 22.93
C SER A 156 -12.07 1.46 21.69
N PRO A 157 -12.29 2.79 21.78
CA PRO A 157 -12.52 3.61 20.61
C PRO A 157 -11.33 3.44 19.66
N SER A 158 -11.61 3.15 18.40
CA SER A 158 -10.60 3.07 17.35
C SER A 158 -9.79 4.36 17.35
N PRO A 159 -8.44 4.34 17.37
CA PRO A 159 -7.70 5.48 16.88
C PRO A 159 -8.07 5.58 15.40
N THR A 160 -8.84 6.60 15.07
CA THR A 160 -8.91 7.14 13.72
C THR A 160 -7.48 7.26 13.19
N PRO A 161 -7.22 6.96 11.89
CA PRO A 161 -5.90 7.21 11.32
C PRO A 161 -5.60 8.68 11.55
N SER A 162 -4.66 8.95 12.46
CA SER A 162 -4.14 10.27 12.74
C SER A 162 -3.55 10.77 11.42
N VAL A 163 -4.30 11.67 10.78
CA VAL A 163 -3.71 12.71 9.96
C VAL A 163 -2.65 13.34 10.84
N ALA A 164 -1.40 13.25 10.39
CA ALA A 164 -0.28 13.93 11.01
C ALA A 164 -0.60 15.42 11.02
N SER A 165 -0.95 15.97 12.19
CA SER A 165 -0.89 17.41 12.41
C SER A 165 0.56 17.76 12.72
N PRO A 166 1.16 18.72 12.01
CA PRO A 166 2.52 19.16 12.26
C PRO A 166 2.54 19.99 13.54
N VAL A 167 3.33 19.57 14.53
CA VAL A 167 3.66 20.44 15.65
C VAL A 167 4.68 21.46 15.16
N ALA A 168 4.30 22.71 15.29
CA ALA A 168 5.05 23.88 14.87
C ALA A 168 6.39 24.04 15.62
N ALA A 169 7.33 24.58 14.85
CA ALA A 169 8.60 25.22 15.16
C ALA A 169 8.86 25.69 16.60
N VAL A 170 10.12 25.50 17.01
CA VAL A 170 10.90 26.51 17.77
C VAL A 170 12.27 26.65 17.12
N ASP A 171 12.53 27.89 16.69
CA ASP A 171 13.79 28.58 16.35
C ASP A 171 14.97 28.22 17.28
N SER A 172 16.27 28.38 17.00
CA SER A 172 17.04 29.18 16.03
C SER A 172 18.53 28.90 16.28
N HIS A 173 19.39 29.04 15.27
CA HIS A 173 20.62 29.87 15.26
C HIS A 173 21.63 29.43 14.19
N ASP A 174 22.06 30.44 13.43
CA ASP A 174 23.04 30.46 12.35
C ASP A 174 24.46 30.01 12.75
N ALA A 175 25.21 29.43 11.80
CA ALA A 175 26.51 29.95 11.34
C ALA A 175 27.09 29.12 10.17
N ALA A 176 27.84 29.81 9.32
CA ALA A 176 28.29 29.43 7.98
C ALA A 176 29.49 28.46 7.90
N ALA A 177 29.65 27.87 6.68
CA ALA A 177 30.87 27.48 5.92
C ALA A 177 32.04 26.76 6.66
N ASP A 178 32.77 25.78 6.15
CA ASP A 178 33.20 25.37 4.80
C ASP A 178 33.80 23.91 4.90
N PRO A 179 34.53 23.29 3.94
CA PRO A 179 34.42 21.87 3.65
C PRO A 179 35.64 21.06 4.13
N HIS A 180 35.54 19.74 4.23
CA HIS A 180 36.62 18.87 3.76
C HIS A 180 36.19 17.40 3.70
N MET A 181 36.52 16.82 2.55
CA MET A 181 36.41 15.42 2.20
C MET A 181 37.54 14.64 2.87
N GLN A 182 37.25 13.49 3.49
CA GLN A 182 38.27 12.52 3.87
C GLN A 182 37.80 11.09 3.55
N LEU A 183 38.56 10.51 2.62
CA LEU A 183 38.58 9.12 2.19
C LEU A 183 38.82 8.18 3.38
N LEU A 184 38.19 7.00 3.35
CA LEU A 184 38.90 5.80 3.76
C LEU A 184 38.56 4.61 2.86
N ASP A 185 39.65 4.04 2.37
CA ASP A 185 39.87 2.95 1.44
C ASP A 185 39.45 1.60 2.03
N THR A 186 38.95 0.69 1.20
CA THR A 186 39.22 -0.75 1.35
C THR A 186 39.03 -1.44 0.00
N ARG A 187 40.15 -1.95 -0.50
CA ARG A 187 40.32 -2.70 -1.74
C ARG A 187 40.34 -4.20 -1.41
N THR A 188 39.54 -5.02 -2.10
CA THR A 188 39.92 -6.42 -2.40
C THR A 188 39.17 -6.97 -3.61
N ASP A 189 39.92 -7.10 -4.71
CA ASP A 189 40.06 -8.19 -5.69
C ASP A 189 38.88 -8.92 -6.37
N ARG A 190 39.09 -9.02 -7.70
CA ARG A 190 38.89 -10.15 -8.64
C ARG A 190 37.53 -10.34 -9.34
N ALA A 191 37.52 -9.79 -10.57
CA ALA A 191 37.33 -10.44 -11.89
C ALA A 191 36.18 -11.45 -12.12
N ILE A 192 35.31 -11.12 -13.09
CA ILE A 192 34.52 -12.09 -13.87
C ILE A 192 34.51 -11.68 -15.36
N HIS A 193 34.70 -12.69 -16.21
CA HIS A 193 34.69 -12.73 -17.68
C HIS A 193 33.36 -12.28 -18.34
N PRO A 194 33.36 -11.76 -19.59
CA PRO A 194 32.16 -11.59 -20.39
C PRO A 194 31.91 -12.76 -21.36
N ILE A 195 30.63 -13.08 -21.59
CA ILE A 195 30.13 -14.00 -22.63
C ILE A 195 29.46 -13.17 -23.74
N ASP A 196 29.78 -13.57 -24.97
CA ASP A 196 29.44 -12.95 -26.24
C ASP A 196 27.98 -13.09 -26.72
N THR A 197 27.61 -12.10 -27.56
CA THR A 197 26.80 -12.15 -28.81
C THR A 197 25.27 -12.32 -28.76
N PRO A 198 24.52 -12.02 -29.87
CA PRO A 198 24.90 -11.36 -31.14
C PRO A 198 23.92 -10.25 -31.62
N ALA A 199 24.39 -9.38 -32.51
CA ALA A 199 23.54 -8.56 -33.38
C ALA A 199 23.82 -8.88 -34.86
N ALA A 200 22.76 -9.02 -35.64
CA ALA A 200 22.78 -9.19 -37.08
C ALA A 200 23.05 -7.86 -37.79
N GLY A 201 23.84 -7.91 -38.87
CA GLY A 201 24.08 -6.78 -39.78
C GLY A 201 24.33 -7.27 -41.19
N SER A 202 23.51 -6.79 -42.11
CA SER A 202 23.48 -7.09 -43.55
C SER A 202 24.48 -6.23 -44.34
N ALA A 203 25.16 -6.89 -45.29
CA ALA A 203 25.58 -6.48 -46.63
C ALA A 203 26.29 -5.14 -46.89
N GLY A 204 27.46 -5.25 -47.54
CA GLY A 204 28.07 -4.19 -48.36
C GLY A 204 29.44 -4.57 -48.90
N LYS A 205 29.48 -5.13 -50.12
CA LYS A 205 30.69 -5.53 -50.87
C LYS A 205 31.45 -4.32 -51.45
N SER A 206 32.77 -4.35 -51.40
CA SER A 206 33.63 -3.96 -52.53
C SER A 206 34.97 -4.71 -52.49
N THR A 207 35.19 -5.51 -53.52
CA THR A 207 36.43 -6.23 -53.88
C THR A 207 37.47 -5.28 -54.48
N LEU A 208 38.74 -5.50 -54.13
CA LEU A 208 39.90 -5.45 -55.01
C LEU A 208 41.00 -6.33 -54.39
N ALA A 209 41.40 -7.38 -55.12
CA ALA A 209 42.61 -8.18 -54.90
C ALA A 209 43.85 -7.29 -55.20
N ASP A 210 45.08 -7.55 -54.80
CA ASP A 210 45.82 -8.76 -54.45
C ASP A 210 47.11 -8.31 -53.75
N THR A 211 47.74 -9.16 -52.94
CA THR A 211 49.21 -9.32 -52.72
C THR A 211 49.41 -10.06 -51.40
N GLN A 212 49.77 -11.34 -51.49
CA GLN A 212 50.36 -12.10 -50.40
C GLN A 212 51.67 -11.45 -49.95
N GLY A 213 51.80 -11.23 -48.65
CA GLY A 213 53.04 -10.86 -47.98
C GLY A 213 53.05 -11.40 -46.57
N LEU A 214 53.68 -12.57 -46.38
CA LEU A 214 54.25 -12.95 -45.11
C LEU A 214 55.16 -11.81 -44.65
N ASN A 215 54.88 -11.16 -43.53
CA ASN A 215 55.89 -10.37 -42.82
C ASN A 215 55.61 -10.36 -41.32
N ASN A 216 56.49 -11.08 -40.64
CA ASN A 216 56.87 -11.04 -39.24
C ASN A 216 56.57 -9.70 -38.54
N ASP A 217 55.61 -9.73 -37.62
CA ASP A 217 55.30 -8.62 -36.71
C ASP A 217 56.25 -8.67 -35.49
N ALA A 218 57.56 -8.65 -35.76
CA ALA A 218 58.60 -8.78 -34.74
C ALA A 218 59.61 -7.62 -34.69
N ASP A 219 59.51 -6.62 -35.58
CA ASP A 219 60.48 -5.50 -35.63
C ASP A 219 59.82 -4.10 -35.71
N GLU A 220 58.63 -3.91 -35.13
CA GLU A 220 58.16 -2.54 -34.87
C GLU A 220 58.84 -2.02 -33.58
N PRO A 221 59.61 -0.91 -33.62
CA PRO A 221 60.30 -0.42 -32.43
C PRO A 221 59.28 -0.18 -31.31
N ILE A 222 59.57 -0.70 -30.12
CA ILE A 222 58.67 -0.78 -28.95
C ILE A 222 57.92 0.53 -28.68
N HIS A 223 58.57 1.67 -28.93
CA HIS A 223 57.98 3.01 -28.84
C HIS A 223 56.77 3.22 -29.77
N VAL A 224 56.81 2.77 -31.02
CA VAL A 224 55.71 2.95 -31.99
C VAL A 224 54.50 2.10 -31.62
N HIS A 225 54.74 0.86 -31.19
CA HIS A 225 53.68 -0.01 -30.69
C HIS A 225 53.06 0.51 -29.38
N MET A 226 53.90 1.07 -28.47
CA MET A 226 53.41 1.73 -27.25
C MET A 226 52.59 2.98 -27.58
N MET A 227 53.03 3.78 -28.55
CA MET A 227 52.32 4.97 -29.00
C MET A 227 50.96 4.63 -29.64
N LYS A 228 50.89 3.58 -30.48
CA LYS A 228 49.63 3.09 -31.06
C LYS A 228 48.65 2.63 -29.97
N ARG A 229 49.14 1.93 -28.94
CA ARG A 229 48.31 1.50 -27.81
C ARG A 229 47.87 2.66 -26.94
N LEU A 230 48.74 3.63 -26.66
CA LEU A 230 48.41 4.84 -25.91
C LEU A 230 47.34 5.66 -26.65
N LEU A 231 47.50 5.86 -27.96
CA LEU A 231 46.52 6.55 -28.79
C LEU A 231 45.17 5.80 -28.82
N SER A 232 45.21 4.47 -28.96
CA SER A 232 43.99 3.66 -28.88
C SER A 232 43.32 3.75 -27.50
N LEU A 233 44.09 3.74 -26.41
CA LEU A 233 43.57 3.92 -25.05
C LEU A 233 42.97 5.31 -24.84
N GLU A 234 43.60 6.34 -25.36
CA GLU A 234 43.10 7.73 -25.32
C GLU A 234 41.78 7.87 -26.09
N THR A 235 41.70 7.29 -27.29
CA THR A 235 40.45 7.28 -28.07
C THR A 235 39.32 6.52 -27.38
N ASN A 236 39.60 5.33 -26.82
CA ASN A 236 38.61 4.55 -26.07
C ASN A 236 38.14 5.26 -24.78
N TYR A 237 39.04 5.94 -24.09
CA TYR A 237 38.73 6.74 -22.91
C TYR A 237 37.84 7.94 -23.26
N ASN A 238 38.16 8.65 -24.35
CA ASN A 238 37.37 9.77 -24.83
C ASN A 238 35.96 9.33 -25.23
N LEU A 239 35.84 8.20 -25.95
CA LEU A 239 34.54 7.64 -26.34
C LEU A 239 33.70 7.25 -25.13
N THR A 240 34.33 6.69 -24.09
CA THR A 240 33.66 6.32 -22.84
C THR A 240 33.16 7.55 -22.09
N THR A 241 33.94 8.63 -22.08
CA THR A 241 33.57 9.89 -21.42
C THR A 241 32.37 10.54 -22.12
N GLU A 242 32.39 10.62 -23.46
CA GLU A 242 31.28 11.12 -24.26
C GLU A 242 30.01 10.28 -24.08
N TYR A 243 30.17 8.94 -24.06
CA TYR A 243 29.08 8.01 -23.79
C TYR A 243 28.44 8.23 -22.41
N LEU A 244 29.25 8.39 -21.36
CA LEU A 244 28.75 8.64 -19.99
C LEU A 244 28.02 9.98 -19.89
N GLU A 245 28.53 11.02 -20.56
CA GLU A 245 27.86 12.33 -20.62
C GLU A 245 26.50 12.21 -21.32
N GLN A 246 26.43 11.47 -22.43
CA GLN A 246 25.20 11.26 -23.18
C GLN A 246 24.16 10.43 -22.42
N GLN A 247 24.62 9.45 -21.63
CA GLN A 247 23.77 8.70 -20.70
C GLN A 247 23.19 9.59 -19.59
N SER A 248 24.02 10.45 -19.00
CA SER A 248 23.58 11.39 -17.96
C SER A 248 22.47 12.33 -18.46
N LYS A 249 22.62 12.87 -19.68
CA LYS A 249 21.59 13.71 -20.32
C LYS A 249 20.28 12.96 -20.52
N THR A 250 20.34 11.70 -20.96
CA THR A 250 19.14 10.87 -21.17
C THR A 250 18.42 10.58 -19.84
N LEU A 251 19.19 10.30 -18.78
CA LEU A 251 18.66 10.07 -17.45
C LEU A 251 17.98 11.31 -16.86
N GLN A 252 18.57 12.50 -17.03
CA GLN A 252 17.95 13.77 -16.63
C GLN A 252 16.63 14.03 -17.34
N ILE A 253 16.55 13.77 -18.66
CA ILE A 253 15.31 13.92 -19.41
C ILE A 253 14.24 12.95 -18.88
N ALA A 254 14.61 11.69 -18.61
CA ALA A 254 13.70 10.71 -18.02
C ALA A 254 13.19 11.14 -16.64
N PHE A 255 14.08 11.62 -15.75
CA PHE A 255 13.69 12.10 -14.43
C PHE A 255 12.77 13.32 -14.50
N ASN A 256 13.06 14.30 -15.36
CA ASN A 256 12.23 15.48 -15.52
C ASN A 256 10.82 15.12 -16.05
N ASN A 257 10.74 14.16 -16.98
CA ASN A 257 9.46 13.66 -17.47
C ASN A 257 8.66 12.94 -16.37
N ILE A 258 9.32 12.15 -15.54
CA ILE A 258 8.69 11.50 -14.39
C ILE A 258 8.22 12.55 -13.38
N GLU A 259 9.06 13.54 -13.05
CA GLU A 259 8.71 14.61 -12.12
C GLU A 259 7.50 15.40 -12.62
N LYS A 260 7.47 15.77 -13.91
CA LYS A 260 6.34 16.44 -14.53
C LYS A 260 5.06 15.60 -14.42
N LYS A 261 5.14 14.30 -14.73
CA LYS A 261 4.00 13.38 -14.62
C LYS A 261 3.51 13.21 -13.18
N GLN A 262 4.44 13.17 -12.22
CA GLN A 262 4.10 13.12 -10.79
C GLN A 262 3.44 14.43 -10.33
N ARG A 263 3.96 15.58 -10.79
CA ARG A 263 3.41 16.91 -10.49
C ARG A 263 1.99 17.05 -11.04
N GLU A 264 1.75 16.63 -12.27
CA GLU A 264 0.42 16.62 -12.90
C GLU A 264 -0.56 15.73 -12.11
N LYS A 265 -0.16 14.51 -11.75
CA LYS A 265 -0.97 13.62 -10.89
C LYS A 265 -1.26 14.26 -9.54
N LEU A 266 -0.25 14.82 -8.86
CA LEU A 266 -0.45 15.48 -7.57
C LEU A 266 -1.44 16.65 -7.69
N THR A 267 -1.31 17.49 -8.73
CA THR A 267 -2.24 18.60 -8.96
C THR A 267 -3.66 18.13 -9.20
N SER A 268 -3.86 17.03 -9.95
CA SER A 268 -5.21 16.48 -10.17
C SER A 268 -5.79 15.85 -8.91
N PHE A 269 -4.98 15.14 -8.11
CA PHE A 269 -5.41 14.65 -6.79
C PHE A 269 -5.81 15.80 -5.85
N LEU A 270 -5.01 16.86 -5.77
CA LEU A 270 -5.33 18.02 -4.93
C LEU A 270 -6.61 18.75 -5.39
N ALA A 271 -6.82 18.86 -6.70
CA ALA A 271 -8.04 19.42 -7.25
C ALA A 271 -9.27 18.57 -6.87
N ASN A 272 -9.19 17.26 -7.06
CA ASN A 272 -10.26 16.32 -6.72
C ASN A 272 -10.56 16.32 -5.22
N LEU A 273 -9.53 16.41 -4.37
CA LEU A 273 -9.71 16.50 -2.91
C LEU A 273 -10.36 17.82 -2.51
N ASN A 274 -9.95 18.95 -3.08
CA ASN A 274 -10.58 20.24 -2.82
C ASN A 274 -12.06 20.24 -3.20
N GLU A 275 -12.41 19.62 -4.32
CA GLU A 275 -13.80 19.45 -4.75
C GLU A 275 -14.58 18.52 -3.81
N THR A 276 -14.05 17.33 -3.52
CA THR A 276 -14.72 16.33 -2.67
C THR A 276 -14.93 16.85 -1.25
N VAL A 277 -13.91 17.46 -0.65
CA VAL A 277 -14.01 18.03 0.69
C VAL A 277 -15.01 19.17 0.72
N ARG A 278 -15.01 20.04 -0.31
CA ARG A 278 -15.99 21.13 -0.41
C ARG A 278 -17.41 20.60 -0.51
N ASP A 279 -17.64 19.57 -1.33
CA ASP A 279 -18.96 18.96 -1.49
C ASP A 279 -19.45 18.31 -0.19
N GLN A 280 -18.60 17.53 0.48
CA GLN A 280 -18.93 16.96 1.79
C GLN A 280 -19.20 18.03 2.86
N LEU A 281 -18.41 19.12 2.87
CA LEU A 281 -18.61 20.22 3.83
C LEU A 281 -19.92 20.96 3.56
N GLN A 282 -20.28 21.14 2.29
CA GLN A 282 -21.56 21.72 1.88
C GLN A 282 -22.74 20.80 2.25
N GLY A 283 -22.61 19.50 2.03
CA GLY A 283 -23.59 18.49 2.44
C GLY A 283 -23.84 18.52 3.95
N LEU A 284 -22.79 18.42 4.75
CA LEU A 284 -22.88 18.50 6.22
C LEU A 284 -23.49 19.82 6.70
N ARG A 285 -23.18 20.94 6.03
CA ARG A 285 -23.75 22.25 6.36
C ARG A 285 -25.26 22.27 6.11
N LEU A 286 -25.73 21.70 5.00
CA LEU A 286 -27.16 21.61 4.72
C LEU A 286 -27.88 20.72 5.74
N GLU A 287 -27.31 19.56 6.05
CA GLU A 287 -27.86 18.65 7.06
C GLU A 287 -27.94 19.31 8.44
N TYR A 288 -26.87 20.01 8.85
CA TYR A 288 -26.83 20.76 10.11
C TYR A 288 -27.93 21.83 10.16
N LEU A 289 -28.10 22.63 9.10
CA LEU A 289 -29.13 23.67 9.06
C LEU A 289 -30.55 23.08 9.11
N GLN A 290 -30.79 21.99 8.39
CA GLN A 290 -32.09 21.30 8.40
C GLN A 290 -32.42 20.75 9.79
N MET A 291 -31.46 20.08 10.42
CA MET A 291 -31.62 19.54 11.77
C MET A 291 -31.84 20.66 12.79
N TRP A 292 -31.06 21.74 12.68
CA TRP A 292 -31.16 22.90 13.57
C TRP A 292 -32.53 23.58 13.48
N GLN A 293 -33.07 23.74 12.26
CA GLN A 293 -34.38 24.34 12.05
C GLN A 293 -35.52 23.47 12.61
N MET A 294 -35.42 22.14 12.48
CA MET A 294 -36.40 21.23 13.10
C MET A 294 -36.35 21.32 14.63
N ALA A 295 -35.16 21.22 15.23
CA ALA A 295 -34.98 21.31 16.69
C ALA A 295 -35.48 22.65 17.24
N PHE A 296 -35.20 23.76 16.55
CA PHE A 296 -35.65 25.09 16.95
C PHE A 296 -37.19 25.20 16.92
N SER A 297 -37.84 24.63 15.90
CA SER A 297 -39.31 24.65 15.81
C SER A 297 -39.98 23.85 16.94
N GLU A 298 -39.41 22.70 17.31
CA GLU A 298 -39.92 21.88 18.39
C GLU A 298 -39.72 22.57 19.76
N ILE A 299 -38.53 23.11 20.02
CA ILE A 299 -38.22 23.84 21.26
C ILE A 299 -39.13 25.05 21.44
N SER A 300 -39.34 25.83 20.38
CA SER A 300 -40.22 27.01 20.44
C SER A 300 -41.68 26.61 20.68
N ALA A 301 -42.17 25.54 20.07
CA ALA A 301 -43.50 25.00 20.33
C ALA A 301 -43.68 24.51 21.78
N GLN A 302 -42.67 23.84 22.34
CA GLN A 302 -42.70 23.38 23.73
C GLN A 302 -42.65 24.56 24.72
N ASN A 303 -41.84 25.58 24.42
CA ASN A 303 -41.78 26.83 25.19
C ASN A 303 -43.11 27.61 25.13
N TYR A 304 -43.83 27.58 24.01
CA TYR A 304 -45.15 28.20 23.91
C TYR A 304 -46.20 27.48 24.75
N LYS A 305 -46.23 26.13 24.69
CA LYS A 305 -47.13 25.30 25.51
C LYS A 305 -46.88 25.50 27.00
N THR A 306 -45.63 25.40 27.44
CA THR A 306 -45.26 25.62 28.84
C THR A 306 -45.60 27.03 29.33
N LYS A 307 -45.45 28.06 28.47
CA LYS A 307 -45.90 29.44 28.78
C LYS A 307 -47.43 29.55 28.88
N MET A 308 -48.19 28.91 28.00
CA MET A 308 -49.65 28.90 28.10
C MET A 308 -50.10 28.18 29.38
N ASP A 309 -49.57 26.99 29.65
CA ASP A 309 -49.93 26.21 30.83
C ASP A 309 -49.59 26.97 32.13
N THR A 310 -48.40 27.61 32.20
CA THR A 310 -48.06 28.46 33.36
C THR A 310 -48.98 29.68 33.49
N SER A 311 -49.40 30.29 32.38
CA SER A 311 -50.36 31.41 32.42
C SER A 311 -51.76 30.99 32.88
N VAL A 312 -52.24 29.82 32.45
CA VAL A 312 -53.55 29.26 32.83
C VAL A 312 -53.55 28.87 34.31
N ILE A 313 -52.50 28.17 34.77
CA ILE A 313 -52.34 27.82 36.19
C ILE A 313 -52.24 29.09 37.06
N SER A 314 -51.53 30.11 36.59
CA SER A 314 -51.45 31.39 37.30
C SER A 314 -52.83 32.07 37.42
N GLN A 315 -53.68 32.01 36.39
CA GLN A 315 -55.03 32.57 36.45
C GLN A 315 -55.93 31.80 37.42
N GLU A 316 -55.88 30.47 37.41
CA GLU A 316 -56.65 29.63 38.33
C GLU A 316 -56.25 29.90 39.79
N LEU A 317 -54.96 30.04 40.08
CA LEU A 317 -54.47 30.40 41.41
C LEU A 317 -54.97 31.78 41.88
N VAL A 318 -55.06 32.77 40.98
CA VAL A 318 -55.62 34.09 41.31
C VAL A 318 -57.11 33.99 41.61
N PHE A 319 -57.85 33.18 40.86
CA PHE A 319 -59.27 32.95 41.10
C PHE A 319 -59.52 32.27 42.46
N GLN A 320 -58.79 31.18 42.76
CA GLN A 320 -58.83 30.49 44.05
C GLN A 320 -58.51 31.44 45.21
N LYS A 321 -57.47 32.28 45.07
CA LYS A 321 -57.12 33.28 46.10
C LYS A 321 -58.25 34.28 46.35
N ARG A 322 -58.88 34.80 45.29
CA ARG A 322 -60.02 35.74 45.43
C ARG A 322 -61.22 35.09 46.10
N LEU A 323 -61.51 33.83 45.76
CA LEU A 323 -62.58 33.06 46.38
C LEU A 323 -62.35 32.87 47.89
N ILE A 324 -61.13 32.50 48.28
CA ILE A 324 -60.75 32.33 49.70
C ILE A 324 -60.90 33.65 50.46
N VAL A 325 -60.45 34.77 49.87
CA VAL A 325 -60.59 36.11 50.49
C VAL A 325 -62.07 36.46 50.69
N LEU A 326 -62.93 36.21 49.70
CA LEU A 326 -64.37 36.47 49.82
C LEU A 326 -65.03 35.59 50.89
N GLN A 327 -64.69 34.30 50.95
CA GLN A 327 -65.21 33.39 51.96
C GLN A 327 -64.77 33.81 53.37
N SER A 328 -63.51 34.23 53.53
CA SER A 328 -63.00 34.80 54.79
C SER A 328 -63.76 36.05 55.20
N MET A 329 -64.05 36.97 54.27
CA MET A 329 -64.82 38.19 54.55
C MET A 329 -66.25 37.87 54.99
N PHE A 330 -66.91 36.92 54.33
CA PHE A 330 -68.26 36.49 54.70
C PHE A 330 -68.33 35.91 56.12
N LEU A 331 -67.37 35.06 56.50
CA LEU A 331 -67.29 34.53 57.87
C LEU A 331 -67.11 35.63 58.91
N VAL A 332 -66.23 36.61 58.65
CA VAL A 332 -66.02 37.75 59.56
C VAL A 332 -67.32 38.55 59.74
N ILE A 333 -68.03 38.86 58.65
CA ILE A 333 -69.31 39.57 58.71
C ILE A 333 -70.34 38.79 59.52
N LEU A 334 -70.45 37.47 59.30
CA LEU A 334 -71.41 36.62 60.00
C LEU A 334 -71.13 36.57 61.51
N THR A 335 -69.86 36.44 61.90
CA THR A 335 -69.46 36.49 63.31
C THR A 335 -69.72 37.86 63.95
N GLY A 336 -69.52 38.96 63.21
CA GLY A 336 -69.80 40.31 63.68
C GLY A 336 -71.30 40.55 63.90
N VAL A 337 -72.16 40.11 62.98
CA VAL A 337 -73.63 40.22 63.13
C VAL A 337 -74.10 39.42 64.35
N ILE A 338 -73.62 38.19 64.52
CA ILE A 338 -73.95 37.36 65.70
C ILE A 338 -73.53 38.05 67.00
N MET A 339 -72.36 38.69 67.02
CA MET A 339 -71.89 39.41 68.20
C MET A 339 -72.74 40.64 68.55
N ILE A 340 -73.31 41.33 67.54
CA ILE A 340 -74.20 42.48 67.75
C ILE A 340 -75.61 42.04 68.18
N THR A 341 -76.05 40.85 67.79
CA THR A 341 -77.40 40.34 68.12
C THR A 341 -77.50 39.62 69.47
N ARG A 342 -76.38 39.33 70.14
CA ARG A 342 -76.36 38.77 71.50
C ARG A 342 -76.19 39.83 72.57
#